data_AF-A0A4S2FWS6-F1
#
_entry.id   AF-A0A4S2FWS6-F1
#
_cell.length_a   1.000
_cell.length_b   1.000
_cell.length_c   1.000
_cell.angle_alpha   90.00
_cell.angle_beta   90.00
_cell.angle_gamma   90.00
#
_symmetry.space_group_name_H-M   'P 1'
#
loop_
_entity.id
_entity.type
_entity.pdbx_description
1 polymer ?
#
loop_
_entity_poly.entity_id
_entity_poly.type
_entity_poly.pdbx_seq_one_letter_code
_entity_poly.pdbx_strand_id
1 'polypeptide(L)' 'MSEQEMNSYRFTSGQEPSDEMLAQLMKEVAHDAKVRQEQATAAYFSEMRREAEVVKAKWADRINSAING' A
#
# COMPACT_ATOMS: atom_id res chain seq x y z
N MET A 1 -25.13 -14.94 19.29
CA MET A 1 -23.73 -15.36 19.11
C MET A 1 -23.10 -15.46 20.49
N SER A 2 -22.67 -16.64 20.89
CA SER A 2 -22.03 -16.90 22.17
C SER A 2 -20.56 -16.45 22.17
N GLU A 3 -19.96 -16.25 23.34
CA GLU A 3 -18.50 -16.04 23.47
C GLU A 3 -17.70 -17.18 22.82
N GLN A 4 -18.24 -18.39 22.84
CA GLN A 4 -17.64 -19.58 22.22
C GLN A 4 -17.60 -19.46 20.70
N GLU A 5 -18.68 -18.94 20.09
CA GLU A 5 -18.75 -18.64 18.66
C GLU A 5 -17.90 -17.42 18.27
N MET A 6 -17.66 -16.47 19.18
CA MET A 6 -16.72 -15.35 18.92
C MET A 6 -15.26 -15.78 19.05
N ASN A 7 -14.96 -16.71 19.96
CA ASN A 7 -13.62 -17.21 20.23
C ASN A 7 -13.15 -18.25 19.20
N SER A 8 -14.06 -18.92 18.48
CA SER A 8 -13.68 -19.80 17.36
C SER A 8 -13.01 -19.04 16.21
N TYR A 9 -13.28 -17.73 16.07
CA TYR A 9 -12.65 -16.89 15.05
C TYR A 9 -11.39 -16.17 15.55
N ARG A 10 -10.99 -16.34 16.82
CA ARG A 10 -9.84 -15.65 17.41
C ARG A 10 -8.76 -16.65 17.80
N PHE A 11 -7.51 -16.35 17.42
CA PHE A 11 -6.31 -17.05 17.87
C PHE A 11 -6.03 -16.95 19.38
N THR A 12 -6.92 -16.29 20.14
CA THR A 12 -6.78 -16.07 21.59
C THR A 12 -7.40 -17.19 22.43
N SER A 13 -7.99 -18.21 21.80
CA SER A 13 -8.60 -19.36 22.50
C SER A 13 -7.57 -20.32 23.11
N GLY A 14 -6.28 -20.18 22.75
CA GLY A 14 -5.21 -21.11 23.15
C GLY A 14 -5.26 -22.46 22.42
N GLN A 15 -6.22 -22.66 21.52
CA GLN A 15 -6.31 -23.83 20.65
C GLN A 15 -5.68 -23.51 19.29
N GLU A 16 -5.00 -24.50 18.71
CA GLU A 16 -4.45 -24.39 17.36
C GLU A 16 -5.60 -24.23 16.35
N PRO A 17 -5.53 -23.24 15.44
CA PRO A 17 -6.53 -23.09 14.39
C PRO A 17 -6.53 -24.32 13.48
N SER A 18 -7.69 -24.62 12.87
CA SER A 18 -7.72 -25.58 11.77
C SER A 18 -6.97 -25.03 10.55
N ASP A 19 -6.49 -25.93 9.70
CA ASP A 19 -5.82 -25.60 8.44
C ASP A 19 -6.67 -24.67 7.56
N GLU A 20 -7.99 -24.84 7.55
CA GLU A 20 -8.93 -23.99 6.81
C GLU A 20 -8.95 -22.55 7.34
N MET A 21 -8.98 -22.37 8.66
CA MET A 21 -8.92 -21.04 9.29
C MET A 21 -7.57 -20.38 9.04
N LEU A 22 -6.48 -21.14 9.13
CA LEU A 22 -5.15 -20.63 8.82
C LEU A 22 -5.01 -20.23 7.35
N ALA A 23 -5.53 -21.05 6.43
CA ALA A 23 -5.50 -20.76 5.00
C ALA A 23 -6.27 -19.49 4.65
N GLN A 24 -7.45 -19.30 5.26
CA GLN A 24 -8.25 -18.09 5.07
C GLN A 24 -7.51 -16.84 5.60
N LEU A 25 -6.90 -16.93 6.78
CA LEU A 25 -6.08 -15.83 7.32
C LEU A 25 -4.91 -15.51 6.39
N MET A 26 -4.16 -16.52 5.93
CA MET A 26 -3.02 -16.30 5.04
C MET A 26 -3.44 -15.67 3.72
N LYS A 27 -4.60 -16.04 3.19
CA LYS A 27 -5.18 -15.43 1.99
C LYS A 27 -5.52 -13.95 2.20
N GLU A 28 -6.12 -13.61 3.34
CA GLU A 28 -6.45 -12.22 3.69
C GLU A 28 -5.18 -11.38 3.88
N VAL A 29 -4.19 -11.90 4.61
CA VAL A 29 -2.90 -11.23 4.82
C VAL A 29 -2.16 -11.02 3.50
N ALA A 30 -2.14 -12.03 2.63
CA ALA A 30 -1.51 -11.92 1.31
C ALA A 30 -2.21 -10.88 0.43
N HIS A 31 -3.55 -10.84 0.47
CA HIS A 31 -4.34 -9.83 -0.23
C HIS A 31 -4.01 -8.42 0.29
N ASP A 32 -4.03 -8.21 1.60
CA ASP A 32 -3.74 -6.93 2.23
C ASP A 32 -2.32 -6.45 1.93
N ALA A 33 -1.34 -7.36 1.98
CA ALA A 33 0.04 -7.05 1.62
C ALA A 33 0.16 -6.58 0.17
N LYS A 34 -0.53 -7.27 -0.75
CA LYS A 34 -0.58 -6.88 -2.17
C LYS A 34 -1.20 -5.51 -2.37
N VAL A 35 -2.36 -5.24 -1.78
CA VAL A 35 -3.04 -3.93 -1.89
C VAL A 35 -2.15 -2.81 -1.35
N ARG A 36 -1.53 -3.00 -0.18
CA ARG A 36 -0.61 -2.01 0.40
C ARG A 36 0.59 -1.76 -0.50
N GLN A 37 1.16 -2.80 -1.10
CA GLN A 37 2.29 -2.67 -2.02
C GLN A 37 1.91 -1.91 -3.29
N GLU A 38 0.74 -2.19 -3.87
CA GLU A 38 0.23 -1.49 -5.04
C GLU A 38 0.00 0.00 -4.74
N GLN A 39 -0.61 0.31 -3.59
CA GLN A 39 -0.84 1.69 -3.13
C GLN A 39 0.46 2.45 -2.90
N ALA A 40 1.43 1.84 -2.19
CA ALA A 40 2.72 2.46 -1.94
C ALA A 40 3.49 2.73 -3.24
N THR A 41 3.43 1.78 -4.17
CA THR A 41 4.07 1.91 -5.49
C THR A 41 3.43 3.04 -6.30
N ALA A 42 2.09 3.09 -6.33
CA ALA A 42 1.36 4.15 -7.02
C ALA A 42 1.68 5.55 -6.46
N ALA A 43 1.70 5.69 -5.13
CA ALA A 43 2.04 6.94 -4.45
C ALA A 43 3.49 7.36 -4.71
N TYR A 44 4.43 6.42 -4.66
CA TYR A 44 5.84 6.70 -4.97
C TYR A 44 6.01 7.27 -6.38
N PHE A 45 5.39 6.63 -7.39
CA PHE A 45 5.51 7.10 -8.76
C PHE A 45 4.70 8.37 -9.04
N SER A 46 3.61 8.65 -8.31
CA SER A 46 2.92 9.93 -8.44
C SER A 46 3.79 11.09 -7.97
N GLU A 47 4.47 10.93 -6.83
CA GLU A 47 5.39 11.94 -6.32
C GLU A 47 6.59 12.14 -7.25
N MET A 48 7.19 11.05 -7.73
CA MET A 48 8.28 11.13 -8.71
C MET A 48 7.88 11.93 -9.96
N ARG A 49 6.69 11.69 -10.51
CA ARG A 49 6.19 12.45 -11.68
C ARG A 49 5.96 13.93 -11.33
N ARG A 50 5.38 14.21 -10.16
CA ARG A 50 5.16 15.58 -9.69
C ARG A 50 6.49 16.35 -9.59
N GLU A 51 7.52 15.72 -9.01
CA GLU A 51 8.85 16.32 -8.92
C GLU A 51 9.50 16.53 -10.28
N ALA A 52 9.36 15.56 -11.19
CA ALA A 52 9.86 15.69 -12.56
C ALA A 52 9.26 16.89 -13.29
N GLU A 53 7.94 17.12 -13.17
CA GLU A 53 7.29 18.28 -13.77
C GLU A 53 7.76 19.60 -13.15
N VAL A 54 7.96 19.65 -11.82
CA VAL A 54 8.52 20.83 -11.15
C VAL A 54 9.93 21.13 -11.65
N VAL A 55 10.78 20.12 -11.78
CA VAL A 55 12.15 20.29 -12.28
C VAL A 55 12.12 20.76 -13.74
N LYS A 56 11.28 20.14 -14.57
CA LYS A 56 11.11 20.52 -15.98
C LYS A 56 10.67 21.97 -16.14
N ALA A 57 9.71 22.44 -15.35
CA ALA A 57 9.26 23.82 -15.34
C ALA A 57 10.41 24.78 -14.98
N LYS A 58 11.15 24.49 -13.91
CA LYS A 58 12.32 25.30 -13.50
C LYS A 58 13.37 25.41 -14.60
N TRP A 59 13.65 24.32 -15.31
CA TRP A 59 14.59 24.32 -16.43
C TRP A 59 14.07 25.11 -17.63
N ALA A 60 12.78 24.98 -17.95
CA ALA A 60 12.15 25.76 -19.01
C ALA A 60 12.24 27.26 -18.72
N ASP A 61 11.93 27.68 -17.48
CA ASP A 61 12.05 29.07 -17.05
C ASP A 61 13.49 29.58 -17.19
N ARG A 62 14.47 28.79 -16.72
CA ARG A 62 15.90 29.14 -16.81
C ARG A 62 16.36 29.31 -18.25
N ILE A 63 15.94 28.42 -19.15
CA ILE A 63 16.26 28.51 -20.58
C ILE A 63 15.62 29.76 -21.19
N ASN A 64 14.35 30.02 -20.89
CA ASN A 64 13.64 31.20 -21.39
C ASN A 64 14.29 32.51 -20.91
N SER A 65 14.73 32.58 -19.65
CA SER A 65 15.46 33.73 -19.13
C SER A 65 16.84 33.90 -19.79
N ALA A 66 17.51 32.82 -20.18
CA ALA A 66 18.80 32.90 -20.87
C ALA A 66 18.67 33.31 -22.35
N ILE A 67 17.52 33.02 -22.98
CA ILE A 67 17.26 33.37 -24.39
C ILE A 67 16.71 34.79 -24.52
N ASN A 68 15.84 35.21 -23.59
CA ASN A 68 15.11 36.49 -23.67
C ASN A 68 15.62 37.58 -22.70
N GLY A 69 16.64 37.27 -21.90
CA GLY A 69 17.28 38.19 -20.97
C GLY A 69 18.50 38.88 -21.55
#